data_AF-A0A4Q2QNJ7-F1
#
_entry.id   AF-A0A4Q2QNJ7-F1
#
_cell.length_a   1.000
_cell.length_b   1.000
_cell.length_c   1.000
_cell.angle_alpha   90.00
_cell.angle_beta   90.00
_cell.angle_gamma   90.00
#
_symmetry.space_group_name_H-M   'P 1'
#
loop_
_entity.id
_entity.type
_entity.pdbx_description
1 polymer ?
#
loop_
_entity_poly.entity_id
_entity_poly.type
_entity_poly.pdbx_seq_one_letter_code
_entity_poly.pdbx_strand_id
1 'polypeptide(L)'
;IKVIAVVAMIIFGGWLLFSGNGGPQATVSNLWDQGGFLPHGFTGLVMMMAIIMFSFGGLELVGITAAEADNPEQSIPKATNQVIYRILIFYIGSLAVLLSLMPWTRVTADTSPFVLIFHELGDTFVAN
;
A
#
# COMPACT_ATOMS: atom_id res chain seq x y z
N ILE A 1 -17.05 -4.01 5.80
CA ILE A 1 -16.98 -4.45 4.38
C ILE A 1 -15.65 -4.04 3.74
N LYS A 2 -15.31 -2.74 3.58
CA LYS A 2 -14.04 -2.31 2.93
C LYS A 2 -12.76 -2.85 3.61
N VAL A 3 -12.69 -2.81 4.94
CA VAL A 3 -11.55 -3.35 5.70
C VAL A 3 -11.35 -4.85 5.45
N ILE A 4 -12.44 -5.62 5.44
CA ILE A 4 -12.41 -7.08 5.23
C ILE A 4 -11.86 -7.39 3.83
N ALA A 5 -12.27 -6.63 2.81
CA ALA A 5 -11.75 -6.80 1.45
C ALA A 5 -10.24 -6.57 1.38
N VAL A 6 -9.72 -5.51 2.01
CA VAL A 6 -8.28 -5.24 2.03
C VAL A 6 -7.50 -6.34 2.76
N VAL A 7 -8.00 -6.78 3.92
CA VAL A 7 -7.37 -7.88 4.66
C VAL A 7 -7.38 -9.18 3.86
N ALA A 8 -8.49 -9.50 3.19
CA ALA A 8 -8.58 -10.67 2.33
C ALA A 8 -7.58 -10.62 1.17
N MET A 9 -7.41 -9.45 0.54
CA MET A 9 -6.42 -9.26 -0.53
C MET A 9 -4.98 -9.42 -0.03
N ILE A 10 -4.65 -8.90 1.16
CA ILE A 10 -3.33 -9.07 1.78
C ILE A 10 -3.04 -10.54 2.05
N ILE A 11 -3.99 -11.26 2.66
CA ILE A 11 -3.84 -12.68 2.97
C ILE A 11 -3.72 -13.51 1.69
N PHE A 12 -4.57 -13.25 0.70
CA PHE A 12 -4.55 -13.96 -0.58
C PHE A 12 -3.26 -13.71 -1.35
N GLY A 13 -2.81 -12.45 -1.45
CA GLY A 13 -1.54 -12.13 -2.10
C GLY A 13 -0.34 -12.70 -1.37
N GLY A 14 -0.35 -12.72 -0.04
CA GLY A 14 0.64 -13.43 0.76
C GLY A 14 0.65 -14.93 0.47
N TRP A 15 -0.52 -15.56 0.41
CA TRP A 15 -0.64 -16.97 0.04
C TRP A 15 -0.07 -17.27 -1.36
N LEU A 16 -0.30 -16.39 -2.35
CA LEU A 16 0.29 -16.53 -3.69
C LEU A 16 1.82 -16.47 -3.68
N LEU A 17 2.41 -15.56 -2.88
CA LEU A 17 3.86 -15.44 -2.73
C LEU A 17 4.48 -16.72 -2.12
N PHE A 18 3.87 -17.27 -1.08
CA PHE A 18 4.43 -18.44 -0.38
C PHE A 18 4.10 -19.78 -1.03
N SER A 19 2.99 -19.86 -1.77
CA SER A 19 2.58 -21.10 -2.45
C SER A 19 3.27 -21.31 -3.81
N GLY A 20 3.96 -20.29 -4.34
CA GLY A 20 4.58 -20.33 -5.68
C GLY A 20 3.57 -20.18 -6.83
N ASN A 21 2.29 -19.97 -6.53
CA ASN A 21 1.24 -19.75 -7.53
C ASN A 21 1.14 -18.30 -8.01
N GLY A 22 1.96 -17.38 -7.48
CA GLY A 22 2.01 -15.97 -7.91
C GLY A 22 2.64 -15.73 -9.29
N GLY A 23 3.13 -16.77 -9.96
CA GLY A 23 3.86 -16.69 -11.22
C GLY A 23 5.38 -16.48 -11.04
N PRO A 24 6.19 -16.64 -12.10
CA PRO A 24 7.66 -16.55 -12.02
C PRO A 24 8.19 -15.20 -11.54
N GLN A 25 7.42 -14.13 -11.77
CA GLN A 25 7.75 -12.78 -11.34
C GLN A 25 7.47 -12.52 -9.85
N ALA A 26 6.70 -13.36 -9.16
CA ALA A 26 6.32 -13.09 -7.77
C ALA A 26 7.46 -13.44 -6.80
N THR A 27 8.09 -12.41 -6.24
CA THR A 27 9.17 -12.55 -5.26
C THR A 27 9.20 -11.36 -4.32
N VAL A 28 9.47 -11.61 -3.03
CA VAL A 28 9.66 -10.53 -2.03
C VAL A 28 10.79 -9.59 -2.43
N SER A 29 11.77 -10.09 -3.19
CA SER A 29 12.90 -9.28 -3.65
C SER A 29 12.50 -8.17 -4.64
N ASN A 30 11.32 -8.25 -5.27
CA ASN A 30 10.80 -7.17 -6.12
C ASN A 30 10.65 -5.82 -5.39
N LEU A 31 10.56 -5.83 -4.05
CA LEU A 31 10.53 -4.62 -3.23
C LEU A 31 11.79 -3.76 -3.39
N TRP A 32 12.92 -4.34 -3.79
CA TRP A 32 14.19 -3.64 -3.91
C TRP A 32 15.04 -4.04 -5.14
N ASP A 33 14.68 -5.07 -5.90
CA ASP A 33 15.49 -5.51 -7.05
C ASP A 33 15.45 -4.53 -8.24
N GLN A 34 14.40 -3.71 -8.33
CA GLN A 34 14.17 -2.74 -9.42
C GLN A 34 14.85 -1.38 -9.12
N GLY A 35 16.15 -1.40 -8.84
CA GLY A 35 16.95 -0.19 -8.56
C GLY A 35 17.16 0.14 -7.07
N GLY A 36 16.93 -0.81 -6.16
CA GLY A 36 17.06 -0.62 -4.72
C GLY A 36 15.81 -0.04 -4.07
N PHE A 37 15.91 0.31 -2.79
CA PHE A 37 14.81 0.96 -2.05
C PHE A 37 14.55 2.40 -2.53
N LEU A 38 15.56 3.05 -3.10
CA LEU A 38 15.51 4.43 -3.62
C LEU A 38 16.00 4.46 -5.08
N PRO A 39 15.21 3.94 -6.04
CA PRO A 39 15.63 3.85 -7.44
C PRO A 39 15.89 5.21 -8.09
N HIS A 40 15.22 6.26 -7.61
CA HIS A 40 15.43 7.65 -8.06
C HIS A 40 16.36 8.45 -7.13
N GLY A 41 17.07 7.77 -6.22
CA GLY A 41 17.97 8.38 -5.25
C GLY A 41 17.31 9.43 -4.34
N PHE A 42 18.14 10.29 -3.76
CA PHE A 42 17.69 11.32 -2.82
C PHE A 42 16.84 12.41 -3.50
N THR A 43 17.10 12.70 -4.78
CA THR A 43 16.31 13.66 -5.55
C THR A 43 14.86 13.19 -5.70
N GLY A 44 14.63 11.89 -5.98
CA GLY A 44 13.28 11.33 -6.01
C GLY A 44 12.55 11.44 -4.68
N LEU A 45 13.25 11.21 -3.57
CA LEU A 45 12.70 11.37 -2.22
C LEU A 45 12.23 12.82 -1.98
N VAL A 46 13.08 13.81 -2.28
CA VAL A 46 12.75 15.23 -2.08
C VAL A 46 11.56 15.66 -2.94
N MET A 47 11.51 15.22 -4.21
CA MET A 47 10.37 15.50 -5.10
C MET A 47 9.08 14.87 -4.56
N MET A 48 9.14 13.63 -4.05
CA MET A 48 7.97 12.98 -3.46
C MET A 48 7.52 13.67 -2.16
N MET A 49 8.45 14.17 -1.34
CA MET A 49 8.09 14.98 -0.16
C MET A 49 7.28 16.23 -0.57
N ALA A 50 7.68 16.92 -1.64
CA ALA A 50 6.93 18.07 -2.14
C ALA A 50 5.49 17.70 -2.57
N ILE A 51 5.33 16.57 -3.28
CA ILE A 51 4.02 16.05 -3.69
C ILE A 51 3.17 15.69 -2.47
N ILE A 52 3.77 15.01 -1.48
CA ILE A 52 3.11 14.60 -0.25
C ILE A 52 2.63 15.84 0.53
N MET A 53 3.48 16.85 0.70
CA MET A 53 3.11 18.10 1.38
C MET A 53 1.92 18.77 0.71
N PHE A 54 1.90 18.83 -0.62
CA PHE A 54 0.78 19.40 -1.36
C PHE A 54 -0.50 18.55 -1.25
N SER A 55 -0.37 17.23 -1.21
CA SER A 55 -1.49 16.29 -1.08
C SER A 55 -2.17 16.35 0.29
N PHE A 56 -1.49 16.88 1.31
CA PHE A 56 -2.03 17.07 2.66
C PHE A 56 -2.67 18.44 2.89
N GLY A 57 -2.97 19.20 1.83
CA GLY A 57 -3.82 20.39 1.94
C GLY A 57 -5.16 20.05 2.61
N GLY A 58 -5.48 20.72 3.73
CA GLY A 58 -6.69 20.45 4.53
C GLY A 58 -6.45 19.70 5.84
N LEU A 59 -5.21 19.29 6.15
CA LEU A 59 -4.87 18.71 7.46
C LEU A 59 -5.10 19.70 8.62
N GLU A 60 -5.17 21.00 8.32
CA GLU A 60 -5.52 22.08 9.27
C GLU A 60 -6.88 21.86 9.96
N LEU A 61 -7.86 21.25 9.26
CA LEU A 61 -9.17 20.91 9.82
C LEU A 61 -9.06 19.89 10.98
N VAL A 62 -8.07 19.00 10.92
CA VAL A 62 -7.80 18.05 12.00
C VAL A 62 -7.32 18.80 13.25
N GLY A 63 -6.54 19.87 13.08
CA GLY A 63 -6.10 20.72 14.20
C GLY A 63 -7.24 21.48 14.86
N ILE A 64 -8.16 22.05 14.06
CA ILE A 64 -9.33 22.78 14.58
C ILE A 64 -10.26 21.82 15.33
N THR A 65 -10.62 20.70 14.71
CA THR A 65 -11.50 19.69 15.35
C THR A 65 -10.84 19.01 16.56
N ALA A 66 -9.52 18.92 16.60
CA ALA A 66 -8.81 18.45 17.78
C ALA A 66 -8.96 19.39 18.99
N ALA A 67 -9.09 20.70 18.76
CA ALA A 67 -9.34 21.67 19.82
C ALA A 67 -10.78 21.61 20.36
N GLU A 68 -11.71 21.09 19.56
CA GLU A 68 -13.13 20.87 19.92
C GLU A 68 -13.40 19.46 20.49
N ALA A 69 -12.40 18.58 20.50
CA ALA A 69 -12.55 17.20 20.94
C ALA A 69 -12.66 17.10 22.48
N ASP A 70 -13.62 16.31 22.96
CA ASP A 70 -13.73 16.02 24.39
C ASP A 70 -12.49 15.27 24.92
N ASN A 71 -11.93 15.74 26.03
CA ASN A 71 -10.73 15.18 26.67
C ASN A 71 -9.55 14.99 25.68
N PRO A 72 -9.05 16.08 25.08
CA PRO A 72 -8.10 16.00 23.96
C PRO A 72 -6.79 15.30 24.34
N GLU A 73 -6.36 15.39 25.60
CA GLU A 73 -5.16 14.71 26.13
C GLU A 73 -5.21 13.18 25.99
N GLN A 74 -6.41 12.58 25.96
CA GLN A 74 -6.59 11.13 25.81
C GLN A 74 -7.13 10.77 24.42
N SER A 75 -8.11 11.53 23.92
CA SER A 75 -8.80 11.25 22.67
C SER A 75 -7.88 11.41 21.45
N ILE A 76 -7.04 12.46 21.42
CA ILE A 76 -6.16 12.74 20.28
C ILE A 76 -5.05 11.68 20.14
N PRO A 77 -4.27 11.34 21.18
CA PRO A 77 -3.25 10.29 21.05
C PRO A 77 -3.85 8.94 20.67
N LYS A 78 -5.01 8.58 21.24
CA LYS A 78 -5.69 7.32 20.92
C LYS A 78 -6.14 7.26 19.46
N ALA A 79 -6.73 8.33 18.95
CA ALA A 79 -7.16 8.42 17.55
C ALA A 79 -5.96 8.36 16.60
N THR A 80 -4.90 9.13 16.87
CA THR A 80 -3.67 9.13 16.07
C THR A 80 -3.04 7.74 15.99
N ASN A 81 -2.90 7.05 17.13
CA ASN A 81 -2.34 5.69 17.15
C ASN A 81 -3.21 4.72 16.33
N GLN A 82 -4.55 4.80 16.45
CA GLN A 82 -5.44 3.96 15.66
C GLN A 82 -5.31 4.22 14.15
N VAL A 83 -5.17 5.48 13.73
CA VAL A 83 -4.96 5.85 12.34
C VAL A 83 -3.64 5.29 11.81
N ILE A 84 -2.55 5.42 12.59
CA ILE A 84 -1.23 4.87 12.23
C ILE A 84 -1.32 3.37 11.99
N TYR A 85 -1.91 2.59 12.91
CA TYR A 85 -2.07 1.15 12.72
C TYR A 85 -2.87 0.80 11.47
N ARG A 86 -3.93 1.55 11.16
CA ARG A 86 -4.72 1.33 9.94
C ARG A 86 -3.91 1.61 8.68
N ILE A 87 -3.11 2.67 8.66
CA ILE A 87 -2.24 2.98 7.52
C ILE A 87 -1.18 1.89 7.34
N LEU A 88 -0.52 1.47 8.42
CA LEU A 88 0.51 0.42 8.35
C LEU A 88 -0.07 -0.91 7.84
N ILE A 89 -1.19 -1.38 8.41
CA ILE A 89 -1.75 -2.68 8.03
C ILE A 89 -2.39 -2.62 6.64
N PHE A 90 -3.27 -1.66 6.40
CA PHE A 90 -4.08 -1.65 5.17
C PHE A 90 -3.35 -1.06 3.99
N TYR A 91 -2.57 0.00 4.18
CA TYR A 91 -1.92 0.68 3.07
C TYR A 91 -0.55 0.06 2.82
N ILE A 92 0.36 0.10 3.80
CA ILE A 92 1.72 -0.43 3.64
C ILE A 92 1.70 -1.94 3.45
N GLY A 93 0.90 -2.68 4.23
CA GLY A 93 0.74 -4.13 4.04
C GLY A 93 0.24 -4.52 2.65
N SER A 94 -0.77 -3.80 2.13
CA SER A 94 -1.28 -4.04 0.78
C SER A 94 -0.26 -3.74 -0.31
N LEU A 95 0.49 -2.63 -0.17
CA LEU A 95 1.54 -2.25 -1.11
C LEU A 95 2.71 -3.22 -1.09
N ALA A 96 3.11 -3.68 0.10
CA ALA A 96 4.20 -4.64 0.23
C ALA A 96 3.88 -5.96 -0.49
N VAL A 97 2.66 -6.48 -0.32
CA VAL A 97 2.20 -7.69 -1.01
C VAL A 97 2.11 -7.46 -2.52
N LEU A 98 1.51 -6.34 -2.94
CA LEU A 98 1.37 -5.98 -4.36
C LEU A 98 2.73 -5.87 -5.05
N LEU A 99 3.67 -5.13 -4.46
CA LEU A 99 5.01 -4.93 -5.02
C LEU A 99 5.88 -6.19 -4.96
N SER A 100 5.59 -7.11 -4.04
CA SER A 100 6.24 -8.42 -4.03
C SER A 100 5.70 -9.31 -5.16
N LEU A 101 4.41 -9.24 -5.46
CA LEU A 101 3.79 -10.02 -6.54
C LEU A 101 4.17 -9.48 -7.92
N MET A 102 4.30 -8.16 -8.05
CA MET A 102 4.56 -7.50 -9.32
C MET A 102 5.59 -6.38 -9.17
N PRO A 103 6.63 -6.34 -10.03
CA PRO A 103 7.55 -5.22 -10.09
C PRO A 103 6.83 -3.89 -10.28
N TRP A 104 7.22 -2.87 -9.51
CA TRP A 104 6.59 -1.54 -9.55
C TRP A 104 6.60 -0.90 -10.95
N THR A 105 7.55 -1.28 -11.80
CA THR A 105 7.68 -0.81 -13.19
C THR A 105 6.55 -1.27 -14.12
N ARG A 106 5.81 -2.32 -13.75
CA ARG A 106 4.64 -2.82 -14.51
C ARG A 106 3.31 -2.27 -14.01
N VAL A 107 3.32 -1.55 -12.89
CA VAL A 107 2.12 -0.95 -12.32
C VAL A 107 1.74 0.27 -13.16
N THR A 108 0.65 0.15 -13.91
CA THR A 108 0.09 1.26 -14.70
C THR A 108 -0.98 2.00 -13.91
N ALA A 109 -1.17 3.30 -14.21
CA ALA A 109 -2.16 4.12 -13.52
C ALA A 109 -3.61 3.83 -13.92
N ASP A 110 -3.81 3.16 -15.07
CA ASP A 110 -5.13 2.99 -15.69
C ASP A 110 -5.90 1.77 -15.16
N THR A 111 -5.26 0.85 -14.45
CA THR A 111 -5.89 -0.37 -13.94
C THR A 111 -5.51 -0.61 -12.48
N SER A 112 -6.49 -1.07 -11.68
CA SER A 112 -6.20 -1.48 -10.31
C SER A 112 -5.19 -2.63 -10.31
N PRO A 113 -4.03 -2.51 -9.65
CA PRO A 113 -3.00 -3.55 -9.72
C PRO A 113 -3.45 -4.88 -9.10
N PHE A 114 -4.37 -4.84 -8.12
CA PHE A 114 -5.00 -6.05 -7.59
C PHE A 114 -5.83 -6.76 -8.65
N VAL A 115 -6.62 -6.02 -9.43
CA VAL A 115 -7.41 -6.59 -10.55
C VAL A 115 -6.47 -7.14 -11.61
N LEU A 116 -5.37 -6.44 -11.89
CA LEU A 116 -4.36 -6.87 -12.86
C LEU A 116 -3.70 -8.20 -12.45
N ILE A 117 -3.37 -8.38 -11.17
CA ILE A 117 -2.87 -9.65 -10.63
C ILE A 117 -3.94 -10.76 -10.74
N PHE A 118 -5.21 -10.47 -10.41
CA PHE A 118 -6.29 -11.45 -10.57
C PHE A 118 -6.50 -11.86 -12.03
N HIS A 119 -6.35 -10.93 -12.96
CA HIS A 119 -6.44 -11.21 -14.39
C HIS A 119 -5.30 -12.10 -14.87
N GLU A 120 -4.04 -11.78 -14.53
CA GLU A 120 -2.87 -12.59 -14.90
C GLU A 120 -2.94 -14.01 -14.31
N LEU A 121 -3.43 -14.16 -13.08
CA LEU A 121 -3.63 -15.46 -12.45
C LEU A 121 -4.80 -16.24 -13.06
N GLY A 122 -5.90 -15.55 -13.36
CA GLY A 122 -7.07 -16.15 -14.00
C GLY A 122 -6.74 -16.73 -15.38
N ASP A 123 -5.97 -16.00 -16.19
CA ASP A 123 -5.47 -16.48 -17.48
C ASP A 123 -4.58 -17.72 -17.31
N THR A 124 -3.72 -17.76 -16.29
CA THR A 124 -2.84 -18.90 -15.99
C THR A 124 -3.62 -20.14 -15.51
N PHE A 125 -4.71 -19.96 -14.77
CA PHE A 125 -5.59 -21.05 -14.31
C PHE A 125 -6.51 -21.59 -15.41
N VAL A 126 -6.89 -20.76 -16.38
CA VAL A 126 -7.74 -21.17 -17.52
C VAL A 126 -6.91 -21.73 -18.69
N ALA A 127 -5.63 -21.37 -18.80
CA ALA A 127 -4.72 -21.87 -19.84
C ALA A 127 -4.08 -23.25 -19.55
N ASN A 128 -4.40 -23.89 -18.42
CA ASN A 128 -3.97 -25.26 -18.09
C ASN A 128 -5.13 -26.26 -18.17
#